data_AF-A0A0J1IKL5-F1
#
_entry.id   AF-A0A0J1IKL5-F1
#
_cell.length_a   1.000
_cell.length_b   1.000
_cell.length_c   1.000
_cell.angle_alpha   90.00
_cell.angle_beta   90.00
_cell.angle_gamma   90.00
#
_symmetry.space_group_name_H-M   'P 1'
#
loop_
_entity.id
_entity.type
_entity.pdbx_description
1 polymer ?
#
loop_
_entity_poly.entity_id
_entity_poly.type
_entity_poly.pdbx_seq_one_letter_code
_entity_poly.pdbx_strand_id
1 'polypeptide(L)'
;MTEISNAEKLAIKRYNQFLFFVSITILLLLIPFFLSFYSPGIYKIILALLVFGLTYTYITKNRRLLAYIRTRCEKRSISFQKLYIGYIILYALVLGAILFFL
;
A
#
# COMPACT_ATOMS: atom_id res chain seq x y z
N MET A 1 3.51 -25.73 -18.79
CA MET A 1 2.26 -25.11 -18.29
C MET A 1 2.14 -25.55 -16.84
N THR A 2 2.67 -24.77 -15.89
CA THR A 2 2.69 -25.15 -14.47
C THR A 2 1.31 -24.91 -13.87
N GLU A 3 0.61 -25.97 -13.48
CA GLU A 3 -0.62 -25.87 -12.71
C GLU A 3 -0.33 -25.15 -11.39
N ILE A 4 -0.74 -23.88 -11.32
CA ILE A 4 -0.67 -23.12 -10.09
C ILE A 4 -1.64 -23.79 -9.11
N SER A 5 -1.08 -24.44 -8.09
CA SER A 5 -1.84 -25.09 -7.02
C SER A 5 -2.83 -24.09 -6.40
N ASN A 6 -4.00 -24.58 -5.99
CA ASN A 6 -5.02 -23.76 -5.33
C ASN A 6 -4.47 -23.00 -4.10
N ALA A 7 -3.47 -23.57 -3.42
CA ALA A 7 -2.77 -22.91 -2.32
C ALA A 7 -1.98 -21.67 -2.77
N GLU A 8 -1.34 -21.73 -3.94
CA GLU A 8 -0.57 -20.62 -4.48
C GLU A 8 -1.48 -19.50 -5.00
N LYS A 9 -2.61 -19.84 -5.63
CA LYS A 9 -3.64 -18.85 -5.99
C LYS A 9 -4.19 -18.12 -4.76
N LEU A 10 -4.44 -18.85 -3.67
CA LEU A 10 -4.90 -18.28 -2.42
C LEU A 10 -3.86 -17.35 -1.80
N ALA A 11 -2.58 -17.74 -1.81
CA ALA A 11 -1.48 -16.90 -1.33
C ALA A 11 -1.36 -15.60 -2.12
N ILE A 12 -1.39 -15.67 -3.46
CA ILE A 12 -1.36 -14.49 -4.35
C ILE A 12 -2.52 -13.55 -4.03
N LYS A 13 -3.73 -14.08 -3.84
CA LYS A 13 -4.90 -13.27 -3.46
C LYS A 13 -4.67 -12.53 -2.14
N ARG A 14 -4.11 -13.19 -1.12
CA ARG A 14 -3.79 -12.57 0.18
C ARG A 14 -2.73 -11.48 0.07
N TYR A 15 -1.69 -11.68 -0.73
CA TYR A 15 -0.68 -10.64 -0.98
C TYR A 15 -1.26 -9.44 -1.73
N ASN A 16 -2.14 -9.66 -2.71
CA ASN A 16 -2.85 -8.57 -3.37
C ASN A 16 -3.77 -7.79 -2.40
N GLN A 17 -4.45 -8.49 -1.49
CA GLN A 17 -5.23 -7.83 -0.43
C GLN A 17 -4.34 -7.00 0.50
N PHE A 18 -3.16 -7.50 0.87
CA PHE A 18 -2.19 -6.74 1.64
C PHE A 18 -1.72 -5.49 0.89
N LEU A 19 -1.36 -5.61 -0.38
CA LEU A 19 -0.97 -4.45 -1.21
C LEU A 19 -2.10 -3.43 -1.36
N PHE A 20 -3.35 -3.89 -1.48
CA PHE A 20 -4.51 -3.01 -1.50
C PHE A 20 -4.66 -2.24 -0.18
N PHE A 21 -4.51 -2.92 0.96
CA PHE A 21 -4.49 -2.29 2.28
C PHE A 21 -3.37 -1.23 2.41
N VAL A 22 -2.16 -1.56 1.94
CA VAL A 22 -1.02 -0.63 1.89
C VAL A 22 -1.35 0.60 1.03
N SER A 23 -1.97 0.39 -0.13
CA SER A 23 -2.38 1.50 -1.01
C SER A 23 -3.37 2.43 -0.33
N ILE A 24 -4.41 1.91 0.33
CA ILE A 24 -5.41 2.73 1.02
C ILE A 24 -4.78 3.54 2.15
N THR A 25 -3.91 2.91 2.94
CA THR A 25 -3.26 3.56 4.09
C THR A 25 -2.31 4.67 3.64
N ILE A 26 -1.56 4.49 2.56
CA ILE A 26 -0.76 5.59 1.96
C ILE A 26 -1.66 6.74 1.50
N LEU A 27 -2.82 6.43 0.92
CA LEU A 27 -3.75 7.47 0.49
C LEU A 27 -4.33 8.27 1.66
N LEU A 28 -4.66 7.59 2.76
CA LEU A 28 -5.07 8.24 4.00
C LEU A 28 -3.97 9.18 4.55
N LEU A 29 -2.72 8.76 4.48
CA LEU A 29 -1.56 9.55 4.89
C LEU A 29 -1.38 10.82 4.05
N LEU A 30 -1.83 10.81 2.80
CA LEU A 30 -1.72 11.95 1.87
C LEU A 30 -2.85 12.98 2.04
N ILE A 31 -3.97 12.63 2.68
CA ILE A 31 -5.10 13.53 2.93
C ILE A 31 -4.68 14.90 3.51
N PRO A 32 -3.89 14.99 4.61
CA PRO A 32 -3.49 16.28 5.17
C PRO A 32 -2.74 17.18 4.18
N PHE A 33 -1.94 16.59 3.28
CA PHE A 33 -1.23 17.35 2.23
C PHE A 33 -2.17 17.93 1.17
N PHE A 34 -3.28 17.26 0.86
CA PHE A 34 -4.30 17.82 -0.04
C PHE A 34 -5.10 18.95 0.62
N LEU A 35 -5.31 18.86 1.94
CA LEU A 35 -5.98 19.92 2.70
C LEU A 35 -5.11 21.18 2.76
N SER A 36 -3.80 21.04 2.98
CA SER A 36 -2.86 22.17 3.09
C SER A 36 -2.57 22.92 1.79
N PHE A 37 -2.91 22.35 0.62
CA PHE A 37 -2.69 23.01 -0.67
C PHE A 37 -3.52 24.29 -0.83
N TYR A 38 -2.91 25.43 -1.17
CA TYR A 38 -3.64 26.70 -1.39
C TYR A 38 -4.06 26.81 -2.87
N SER A 39 -5.08 26.06 -3.28
CA SER A 39 -5.57 26.00 -4.67
C SER A 39 -7.09 25.95 -4.72
N PRO A 40 -7.75 26.46 -5.78
CA PRO A 40 -9.20 26.32 -5.96
C PRO A 40 -9.64 24.84 -5.87
N GLY A 41 -10.79 24.58 -5.25
CA GLY A 41 -11.21 23.24 -4.84
C GLY A 41 -11.23 22.19 -5.96
N ILE A 42 -11.53 22.58 -7.20
CA ILE A 42 -11.55 21.68 -8.37
C ILE A 42 -10.17 21.08 -8.67
N TYR A 43 -9.10 21.88 -8.62
CA TYR A 43 -7.74 21.39 -8.87
C TYR A 43 -7.27 20.43 -7.78
N LYS A 44 -7.70 20.62 -6.53
CA LYS A 44 -7.43 19.68 -5.43
C LYS A 44 -8.06 18.33 -5.69
N ILE A 45 -9.30 18.30 -6.19
CA ILE A 45 -10.02 17.06 -6.51
C ILE A 45 -9.34 16.31 -7.66
N ILE A 46 -8.97 17.02 -8.73
CA ILE A 46 -8.25 16.43 -9.87
C ILE A 46 -6.90 15.86 -9.42
N LEU A 47 -6.14 16.63 -8.63
CA LEU A 47 -4.85 16.18 -8.11
C LEU A 47 -5.01 14.96 -7.19
N ALA A 48 -6.01 14.97 -6.29
CA ALA A 48 -6.30 13.85 -5.41
C ALA A 48 -6.68 12.59 -6.19
N LEU A 49 -7.53 12.70 -7.21
CA LEU A 49 -7.89 11.58 -8.09
C LEU A 49 -6.68 11.02 -8.85
N LEU A 50 -5.80 11.91 -9.34
CA LEU A 50 -4.61 11.53 -10.08
C LEU A 50 -3.63 10.78 -9.17
N VAL A 51 -3.36 11.32 -7.98
CA VAL A 51 -2.52 10.67 -6.97
C VAL A 51 -3.14 9.37 -6.47
N PHE A 52 -4.47 9.31 -6.33
CA PHE A 52 -5.19 8.09 -6.00
C PHE A 52 -4.99 7.01 -7.06
N GLY A 53 -5.22 7.35 -8.32
CA GLY A 53 -5.04 6.45 -9.46
C GLY A 53 -3.60 5.95 -9.60
N LEU A 54 -2.62 6.85 -9.45
CA LEU A 54 -1.21 6.49 -9.51
C LEU A 54 -0.80 5.59 -8.36
N THR A 55 -1.15 5.93 -7.12
CA THR A 55 -0.81 5.14 -5.93
C THR A 55 -1.43 3.75 -6.02
N TYR A 56 -2.72 3.69 -6.36
CA TYR A 56 -3.42 2.43 -6.55
C TYR A 56 -2.76 1.58 -7.64
N THR A 57 -2.48 2.14 -8.81
CA THR A 57 -1.87 1.40 -9.91
C THR A 57 -0.45 0.95 -9.57
N TYR A 58 0.35 1.81 -8.98
CA TYR A 58 1.75 1.54 -8.67
C TYR A 58 1.92 0.52 -7.54
N ILE A 59 0.99 0.45 -6.60
CA ILE A 59 1.08 -0.50 -5.48
C ILE A 59 0.37 -1.81 -5.81
N THR A 60 -0.85 -1.75 -6.36
CA THR A 60 -1.67 -2.96 -6.56
C THR A 60 -1.39 -3.69 -7.87
N LYS A 61 -1.03 -2.98 -8.95
CA LYS A 61 -0.73 -3.61 -10.25
C LYS A 61 0.75 -3.91 -10.47
N ASN A 62 1.61 -3.54 -9.54
CA ASN A 62 3.04 -3.76 -9.67
C ASN A 62 3.42 -5.21 -9.33
N ARG A 63 3.52 -6.03 -10.37
CA ARG A 63 3.93 -7.44 -10.28
C ARG A 63 5.31 -7.63 -9.63
N ARG A 64 6.23 -6.67 -9.79
CA ARG A 64 7.57 -6.73 -9.17
C ARG A 64 7.47 -6.56 -7.66
N LEU A 65 6.62 -5.62 -7.20
CA LEU A 65 6.38 -5.40 -5.77
C LEU A 65 5.73 -6.63 -5.13
N LEU A 66 4.71 -7.20 -5.80
CA LEU A 66 4.06 -8.44 -5.37
C LEU A 66 5.07 -9.59 -5.25
N ALA A 67 5.90 -9.80 -6.28
CA ALA A 67 6.93 -10.83 -6.27
C ALA A 67 7.96 -10.58 -5.15
N TYR A 68 8.40 -9.34 -4.95
CA TYR A 68 9.35 -8.99 -3.90
C TYR A 68 8.83 -9.30 -2.49
N ILE A 69 7.59 -8.89 -2.19
CA ILE A 69 6.97 -9.16 -0.88
C ILE A 69 6.80 -10.67 -0.69
N ARG A 70 6.32 -11.38 -1.71
CA ARG A 70 6.19 -12.83 -1.69
C ARG A 70 7.52 -13.51 -1.39
N THR A 71 8.57 -13.20 -2.15
CA THR A 71 9.91 -13.80 -1.97
C THR A 71 10.50 -13.47 -0.60
N ARG A 72 10.31 -12.26 -0.09
CA ARG A 72 10.77 -11.88 1.27
C ARG A 72 10.02 -12.64 2.36
N CYS A 73 8.70 -12.78 2.24
CA CYS A 73 7.89 -13.53 3.18
C CYS A 73 8.22 -15.03 3.15
N GLU A 74 8.40 -15.61 1.97
CA GLU A 74 8.80 -17.02 1.80
C GLU A 74 10.19 -17.26 2.40
N LYS A 75 11.18 -16.41 2.10
CA LYS A 75 12.56 -16.54 2.63
C LYS A 75 12.65 -16.43 4.16
N ARG A 76 11.76 -15.65 4.79
CA ARG A 76 11.77 -15.44 6.25
C ARG A 76 10.65 -16.20 6.97
N SER A 77 9.90 -17.05 6.27
CA SER A 77 8.72 -17.75 6.79
C SER A 77 7.78 -16.82 7.57
N ILE A 78 7.60 -15.59 7.07
CA ILE A 78 6.81 -14.57 7.76
C ILE A 78 5.32 -14.89 7.55
N SER A 79 4.58 -15.01 8.65
CA SER A 79 3.12 -15.11 8.60
C SER A 79 2.50 -13.79 8.14
N PHE A 80 1.36 -13.86 7.45
CA PHE A 80 0.63 -12.66 7.04
C PHE A 80 0.33 -11.74 8.23
N GLN A 81 -0.01 -12.27 9.40
CA GLN A 81 -0.22 -11.47 10.61
C GLN A 81 1.01 -10.61 10.97
N LYS A 82 2.20 -11.20 10.98
CA LYS A 82 3.46 -10.47 11.23
C LYS A 82 3.74 -9.42 10.15
N LEU A 83 3.38 -9.70 8.90
CA LEU A 83 3.51 -8.74 7.79
C LEU A 83 2.63 -7.51 8.02
N TYR A 84 1.35 -7.70 8.39
CA TYR A 84 0.43 -6.61 8.71
C TYR A 84 0.89 -5.82 9.94
N ILE A 85 1.29 -6.50 11.02
CA ILE A 85 1.76 -5.83 12.25
C ILE A 85 3.00 -4.99 11.96
N GLY A 86 3.99 -5.55 11.25
CA GLY A 86 5.20 -4.82 10.88
C GLY A 86 4.89 -3.58 10.03
N TYR A 87 3.95 -3.70 9.10
CA TYR A 87 3.49 -2.55 8.30
C TYR A 87 2.76 -1.50 9.16
N ILE A 88 1.86 -1.91 10.06
CA ILE A 88 1.12 -0.97 10.93
C ILE A 88 2.07 -0.21 11.84
N ILE A 89 3.08 -0.87 12.42
CA ILE A 89 4.11 -0.21 13.24
C ILE A 89 4.86 0.82 12.40
N LEU A 90 5.31 0.45 11.20
CA LEU A 90 5.99 1.36 10.30
C LEU A 90 5.10 2.54 9.91
N TYR A 91 3.83 2.28 9.60
CA TYR A 91 2.84 3.29 9.26
C TYR A 91 2.62 4.28 10.41
N ALA A 92 2.46 3.79 11.64
CA ALA A 92 2.29 4.64 12.82
C ALA A 92 3.52 5.52 13.09
N LEU A 93 4.73 4.98 12.89
CA LEU A 93 5.97 5.76 13.01
C LEU A 93 6.05 6.88 11.96
N VAL A 94 5.75 6.56 10.70
CA VAL A 94 5.75 7.55 9.61
C VAL A 94 4.67 8.61 9.83
N LEU A 95 3.46 8.19 10.22
CA LEU A 95 2.36 9.09 10.53
C LEU A 95 2.72 10.02 11.70
N GLY A 96 3.29 9.48 12.77
CA GLY A 96 3.75 10.26 13.93
C GLY A 96 4.83 11.27 13.56
N ALA A 97 5.79 10.88 12.71
CA ALA A 97 6.80 11.80 12.20
C ALA A 97 6.17 12.93 11.36
N ILE A 98 5.25 12.61 10.45
CA ILE A 98 4.56 13.63 9.63
C ILE A 98 3.79 14.60 10.52
N LEU A 99 3.02 14.10 11.49
CA LEU A 99 2.26 14.94 12.43
C LEU A 99 3.15 15.79 13.33
N PHE A 100 4.39 15.37 13.60
CA PHE A 100 5.35 16.17 14.37
C PHE A 100 5.92 17.35 13.57
N PHE A 101 6.07 17.20 12.25
CA PHE A 101 6.65 18.23 11.37
C PHE A 101 5.61 19.16 10.72
N LEU A 102 4.33 18.77 10.72
CA LEU A 102 3.22 19.52 10.12
C LEU A 102 2.57 20.47 11.15
#